data_AF-A0A9Q3GT49-F1
#
_entry.id   AF-A0A9Q3GT49-F1
#
_cell.length_a   1.000
_cell.length_b   1.000
_cell.length_c   1.000
_cell.angle_alpha   90.00
_cell.angle_beta   90.00
_cell.angle_gamma   90.00
#
_symmetry.space_group_name_H-M   'P 1'
#
loop_
_entity.id
_entity.type
_entity.pdbx_description
1 polymer ?
#
loop_
_entity_poly.entity_id
_entity_poly.type
_entity_poly.pdbx_seq_one_letter_code
_entity_poly.pdbx_strand_id
1 'polypeptide(L)'
;MMVNKFTTFKITIFLKNKSDAYEEFVNKQNLIKNTHERKIKKIVTDGGSEFCKQRFKELANEWGFQHIVSPPYTPENIGVPEQANRTILDKAIFLLLCLKLPHQYWAEAVNMATSLSNVIPTPSRNNYSPHCLWTKKSPKIKNIQTSGCKVIFNVPKQKRSWKFSSTGETGILLGLEN
;
A
#
# COMPACT_ATOMS: atom_id res chain seq x y z
N MET A 1 3.08 0.67 -7.68
CA MET A 1 1.90 1.13 -6.92
C MET A 1 0.68 1.15 -7.83
N MET A 2 -0.52 0.84 -7.31
CA MET A 2 -1.78 0.92 -8.05
C MET A 2 -2.68 2.00 -7.43
N VAL A 3 -3.42 2.74 -8.26
CA VAL A 3 -4.36 3.76 -7.81
C VAL A 3 -5.72 3.57 -8.47
N ASN A 4 -6.78 3.53 -7.67
CA ASN A 4 -8.14 3.51 -8.20
C ASN A 4 -8.56 4.92 -8.64
N LYS A 5 -8.84 5.13 -9.93
CA LYS A 5 -9.17 6.45 -10.49
C LYS A 5 -10.39 7.12 -9.85
N PHE A 6 -11.40 6.35 -9.44
CA PHE A 6 -12.65 6.89 -8.87
C PHE A 6 -12.49 7.28 -7.39
N THR A 7 -11.96 6.38 -6.57
CA THR A 7 -11.85 6.56 -5.12
C THR A 7 -10.52 7.22 -4.70
N THR A 8 -9.54 7.27 -5.61
CA THR A 8 -8.13 7.61 -5.34
C THR A 8 -7.45 6.71 -4.29
N PHE A 9 -8.03 5.53 -4.04
CA PHE A 9 -7.49 4.52 -3.13
C PHE A 9 -6.18 3.97 -3.70
N LYS A 10 -5.15 3.94 -2.85
CA LYS A 10 -3.78 3.59 -3.23
C LYS A 10 -3.45 2.23 -2.67
N ILE A 11 -2.86 1.38 -3.49
CA ILE A 11 -2.37 0.06 -3.10
C ILE A 11 -0.88 0.03 -3.42
N THR A 12 -0.07 -0.11 -2.39
CA THR A 12 1.37 -0.29 -2.52
C THR A 12 1.68 -1.79 -2.47
N ILE A 13 2.54 -2.22 -3.38
CA ILE A 13 3.05 -3.58 -3.50
C ILE A 13 4.56 -3.43 -3.49
N PHE A 14 5.23 -4.13 -2.57
CA PHE A 14 6.69 -4.15 -2.47
C PHE A 14 7.19 -5.35 -3.25
N LEU A 15 8.10 -5.10 -4.19
CA LEU A 15 8.68 -6.11 -5.06
C LEU A 15 10.12 -6.35 -4.66
N LYS A 16 10.57 -7.61 -4.70
CA LYS A 16 11.99 -7.93 -4.56
C LYS A 16 12.72 -7.64 -5.87
N ASN A 17 12.18 -8.16 -6.97
CA ASN A 17 12.66 -7.87 -8.31
C ASN A 17 11.56 -7.25 -9.15
N LYS A 18 11.96 -6.44 -10.13
CA LYS A 18 11.06 -5.84 -11.10
C LYS A 18 10.23 -6.92 -11.85
N SER A 19 10.87 -8.05 -12.19
CA SER A 19 10.22 -9.21 -12.82
C SER A 19 9.02 -9.79 -12.06
N ASP A 20 8.95 -9.59 -10.74
CA ASP A 20 7.92 -10.18 -9.88
C ASP A 20 6.59 -9.40 -9.96
N ALA A 21 6.59 -8.23 -10.63
CA ALA A 21 5.45 -7.33 -10.70
C ALA A 21 4.16 -7.99 -11.21
N TYR A 22 4.27 -8.90 -12.20
CA TYR A 22 3.12 -9.62 -12.74
C TYR A 22 2.48 -10.54 -11.70
N GLU A 23 3.27 -11.36 -11.02
CA GLU A 23 2.78 -12.37 -10.09
C GLU A 23 2.19 -11.73 -8.84
N GLU A 24 2.87 -10.71 -8.32
CA GLU A 24 2.37 -9.92 -7.19
C GLU A 24 1.10 -9.15 -7.54
N PHE A 25 0.98 -8.65 -8.78
CA PHE A 25 -0.27 -8.05 -9.25
C PHE A 25 -1.43 -9.06 -9.22
N VAL A 26 -1.21 -10.27 -9.72
CA VAL A 26 -2.22 -11.34 -9.75
C VAL A 26 -2.64 -11.71 -8.32
N ASN A 27 -1.66 -11.95 -7.44
CA ASN A 27 -1.90 -12.26 -6.03
C ASN A 27 -2.70 -11.15 -5.34
N LYS A 28 -2.31 -9.89 -5.58
CA LYS A 28 -3.01 -8.75 -4.98
C LYS A 28 -4.44 -8.62 -5.48
N GLN A 29 -4.69 -8.90 -6.76
CA GLN A 29 -6.06 -8.88 -7.27
C GLN A 29 -6.93 -10.00 -6.74
N ASN A 30 -6.40 -11.22 -6.62
CA ASN A 30 -7.12 -12.32 -5.99
C ASN A 30 -7.52 -11.95 -4.54
N LEU A 31 -6.62 -11.32 -3.80
CA LEU A 31 -6.93 -10.83 -2.45
C LEU A 31 -8.04 -9.76 -2.47
N ILE A 32 -7.99 -8.80 -3.39
CA ILE A 32 -9.02 -7.75 -3.51
C ILE A 32 -10.38 -8.34 -3.89
N LYS A 33 -10.40 -9.30 -4.80
CA LYS A 33 -11.61 -10.01 -5.21
C LYS A 33 -12.23 -10.75 -4.02
N ASN A 34 -11.42 -11.42 -3.20
CA ASN A 34 -11.90 -12.16 -2.04
C ASN A 34 -12.33 -11.26 -0.87
N THR A 35 -11.65 -10.13 -0.65
CA THR A 35 -11.92 -9.24 0.50
C THR A 35 -12.97 -8.18 0.24
N HIS A 36 -13.10 -7.74 -1.02
CA HIS A 36 -13.95 -6.61 -1.39
C HIS A 36 -14.96 -6.93 -2.50
N GLU A 37 -14.96 -8.15 -3.05
CA GLU A 37 -15.84 -8.56 -4.16
C GLU A 37 -15.77 -7.61 -5.37
N ARG A 38 -14.60 -6.95 -5.55
CA ARG A 38 -14.37 -5.99 -6.62
C ARG A 38 -13.55 -6.63 -7.74
N LYS A 39 -14.07 -6.56 -8.97
CA LYS A 39 -13.33 -6.90 -10.19
C LYS A 39 -12.79 -5.64 -10.87
N ILE A 40 -11.61 -5.75 -11.46
CA ILE A 40 -11.06 -4.70 -12.32
C ILE A 40 -11.90 -4.63 -13.60
N LYS A 41 -12.24 -3.42 -14.04
CA LYS A 41 -12.84 -3.18 -15.36
C LYS A 41 -11.82 -2.71 -16.40
N LYS A 42 -10.87 -1.88 -15.97
CA LYS A 42 -9.88 -1.26 -16.84
C LYS A 42 -8.58 -1.00 -16.07
N ILE A 43 -7.45 -1.29 -16.70
CA ILE A 43 -6.10 -1.00 -16.21
C ILE A 43 -5.41 -0.10 -17.21
N VAL A 44 -4.71 0.93 -16.72
CA VAL A 44 -3.82 1.76 -17.50
C VAL A 44 -2.39 1.52 -17.02
N THR A 45 -1.47 1.22 -17.93
CA THR A 45 -0.04 1.02 -17.63
C THR A 45 0.82 1.95 -18.48
N ASP A 46 2.03 2.26 -18.01
CA ASP A 46 3.01 3.16 -18.64
C ASP A 46 3.77 2.55 -19.84
N GLY A 47 3.51 1.29 -20.18
CA GLY A 47 4.23 0.60 -21.25
C GLY A 47 5.47 -0.17 -20.77
N GLY A 48 5.67 -0.30 -19.46
CA GLY A 48 6.74 -1.13 -18.91
C GLY A 48 6.70 -2.58 -19.44
N SER A 49 7.88 -3.13 -19.75
CA SER A 49 8.06 -4.48 -20.31
C SER A 49 7.47 -5.62 -19.47
N GLU A 50 7.12 -5.35 -18.23
CA GLU A 50 6.56 -6.28 -17.25
C GLU A 50 5.06 -6.51 -17.48
N PHE A 51 4.39 -5.47 -17.98
CA PHE A 51 2.98 -5.46 -18.31
C PHE A 51 2.69 -5.43 -19.82
N CYS A 52 3.73 -5.25 -20.65
CA CYS A 52 3.63 -5.23 -22.12
C CYS A 52 3.79 -6.61 -22.79
N LYS A 53 3.75 -7.71 -22.04
CA LYS A 53 3.84 -9.07 -22.60
C LYS A 53 2.48 -9.63 -23.01
N GLN A 54 2.50 -10.61 -23.90
CA GLN A 54 1.37 -11.48 -24.25
C GLN A 54 0.63 -12.02 -23.02
N ARG A 55 1.36 -12.39 -21.96
CA ARG A 55 0.82 -12.90 -20.70
C ARG A 55 -0.17 -11.95 -20.00
N PHE A 56 0.03 -10.64 -20.08
CA PHE A 56 -0.89 -9.67 -19.46
C PHE A 56 -2.14 -9.45 -20.32
N LYS A 57 -2.01 -9.58 -21.65
CA LYS A 57 -3.14 -9.59 -22.58
C LYS A 57 -4.02 -10.83 -22.40
N GLU A 58 -3.39 -12.00 -22.22
CA GLU A 58 -4.10 -13.24 -21.89
C GLU A 58 -4.85 -13.12 -20.56
N LEU A 59 -4.19 -12.58 -19.53
CA LEU A 59 -4.82 -12.29 -18.24
C LEU A 59 -6.02 -11.32 -18.38
N ALA A 60 -5.87 -10.27 -19.20
CA ALA A 60 -6.94 -9.32 -19.48
C ALA A 60 -8.16 -9.98 -20.13
N ASN A 61 -7.93 -10.90 -21.07
CA ASN A 61 -8.98 -11.69 -21.72
C ASN A 61 -9.64 -12.67 -20.75
N GLU A 62 -8.85 -13.39 -19.95
CA GLU A 62 -9.34 -14.36 -18.96
C GLU A 62 -10.21 -13.68 -17.90
N TRP A 63 -9.78 -12.52 -17.39
CA TRP A 63 -10.48 -11.80 -16.35
C TRP A 63 -11.52 -10.80 -16.87
N GLY A 64 -11.54 -10.56 -18.18
CA GLY A 64 -12.49 -9.69 -18.87
C GLY A 64 -12.29 -8.19 -18.58
N PHE A 65 -11.06 -7.73 -18.36
CA PHE A 65 -10.77 -6.31 -18.17
C PHE A 65 -10.08 -5.68 -19.39
N GLN A 66 -10.29 -4.38 -19.59
CA GLN A 66 -9.59 -3.63 -20.64
C GLN A 66 -8.19 -3.23 -20.18
N HIS A 67 -7.16 -3.66 -20.90
CA HIS A 67 -5.79 -3.16 -20.70
C HIS A 67 -5.50 -2.03 -21.70
N ILE A 68 -5.19 -0.85 -21.19
CA ILE A 68 -4.73 0.29 -22.00
C ILE A 68 -3.27 0.56 -21.66
N VAL A 69 -2.43 0.48 -22.67
CA VAL A 69 -1.06 0.97 -22.58
C VAL A 69 -1.09 2.45 -22.95
N SER A 70 -0.65 3.30 -22.03
CA SER A 70 -0.57 4.73 -22.29
C SER A 70 0.54 4.99 -23.32
N PRO A 71 0.29 5.81 -24.37
CA PRO A 71 1.33 6.16 -25.30
C PRO A 71 2.44 6.98 -24.61
N PRO A 72 3.68 6.94 -25.12
CA PRO A 72 4.74 7.80 -24.63
C PRO A 72 4.29 9.26 -24.60
N TYR A 73 4.71 10.01 -23.58
CA TYR A 73 4.41 11.45 -23.42
C TYR A 73 2.91 11.80 -23.22
N THR A 74 2.11 10.90 -22.65
CA THR A 74 0.72 11.22 -22.21
C THR A 74 0.61 11.33 -20.68
N PRO A 75 1.03 12.46 -20.08
CA PRO A 75 1.07 12.64 -18.63
C PRO A 75 -0.31 12.60 -17.98
N GLU A 76 -1.40 12.85 -18.71
CA GLU A 76 -2.76 12.88 -18.16
C GLU A 76 -3.25 11.51 -17.65
N ASN A 77 -2.82 10.43 -18.32
CA ASN A 77 -3.27 9.07 -18.01
C ASN A 77 -2.43 8.38 -16.93
N ILE A 78 -1.14 8.72 -16.83
CA ILE A 78 -0.19 8.12 -15.88
C ILE A 78 0.09 9.06 -14.68
N GLY A 79 -0.20 10.35 -14.83
CA GLY A 79 0.15 11.36 -13.84
C GLY A 79 -0.50 11.15 -12.47
N VAL A 80 -1.67 10.52 -12.40
CA VAL A 80 -2.35 10.24 -11.12
C VAL A 80 -1.56 9.21 -10.28
N PRO A 81 -1.24 8.01 -10.79
CA PRO A 81 -0.31 7.09 -10.13
C PRO A 81 1.06 7.70 -9.80
N GLU A 82 1.68 8.44 -10.73
CA GLU A 82 3.01 9.04 -10.52
C GLU A 82 3.01 10.09 -9.41
N GLN A 83 2.06 11.04 -9.46
CA GLN A 83 1.90 12.06 -8.45
C GLN A 83 1.62 11.44 -7.08
N ALA A 84 0.75 10.44 -7.04
CA ALA A 84 0.48 9.70 -5.81
C ALA A 84 1.74 9.02 -5.28
N ASN A 85 2.59 8.45 -6.15
CA ASN A 85 3.81 7.77 -5.73
C ASN A 85 4.76 8.76 -5.08
N ARG A 86 4.98 9.92 -5.72
CA ARG A 86 5.82 11.00 -5.18
C ARG A 86 5.32 11.46 -3.82
N THR A 87 4.02 11.76 -3.69
CA THR A 87 3.43 12.17 -2.41
C THR A 87 3.57 11.11 -1.32
N ILE A 88 3.47 9.82 -1.65
CA ILE A 88 3.66 8.74 -0.68
C ILE A 88 5.12 8.65 -0.24
N LEU A 89 6.07 8.78 -1.16
CA LEU A 89 7.50 8.78 -0.83
C LEU A 89 7.87 9.96 0.07
N ASP A 90 7.40 11.17 -0.24
CA ASP A 90 7.64 12.36 0.59
C ASP A 90 7.12 12.16 2.03
N LYS A 91 5.92 11.60 2.16
CA LYS A 91 5.34 11.25 3.47
C LYS A 91 6.14 10.16 4.19
N ALA A 92 6.63 9.15 3.47
CA ALA A 92 7.45 8.09 4.06
C ALA A 92 8.78 8.66 4.60
N ILE A 93 9.43 9.54 3.83
CA ILE A 93 10.65 10.25 4.27
C ILE A 93 10.37 11.06 5.53
N PHE A 94 9.27 11.83 5.53
CA PHE A 94 8.85 12.59 6.70
C PHE A 94 8.62 11.69 7.94
N LEU A 95 7.95 10.54 7.77
CA LEU A 95 7.74 9.57 8.87
C LEU A 95 9.06 9.03 9.42
N LEU A 96 10.02 8.67 8.56
CA LEU A 96 11.33 8.20 9.00
C LEU A 96 12.06 9.27 9.83
N LEU A 97 12.04 10.52 9.38
CA LEU A 97 12.67 11.65 10.07
C LEU A 97 12.01 11.95 11.42
N CYS A 98 10.67 12.04 11.47
CA CYS A 98 9.94 12.32 12.70
C CYS A 98 10.13 11.22 13.75
N LEU A 99 10.19 9.96 13.33
CA LEU A 99 10.34 8.81 14.22
C LEU A 99 11.81 8.45 14.49
N LYS A 100 12.76 9.16 13.90
CA LYS A 100 14.22 8.88 13.98
C LYS A 100 14.53 7.42 13.63
N LEU A 101 13.83 6.88 12.63
CA LEU A 101 14.01 5.50 12.20
C LEU A 101 15.13 5.41 11.16
N PRO A 102 15.98 4.38 11.22
CA PRO A 102 16.95 4.10 10.17
C PRO A 102 16.27 3.87 8.81
N HIS A 103 16.97 4.18 7.72
CA HIS A 103 16.46 4.01 6.35
C HIS A 103 16.06 2.57 6.01
N GLN A 104 16.53 1.56 6.76
CA GLN A 104 16.13 0.17 6.57
C GLN A 104 14.62 -0.06 6.73
N TYR A 105 13.91 0.83 7.45
CA TYR A 105 12.46 0.77 7.66
C TYR A 105 11.65 1.53 6.60
N TRP A 106 12.23 1.79 5.43
CA TRP A 106 11.56 2.55 4.36
C TRP A 106 10.28 1.88 3.89
N ALA A 107 10.23 0.55 3.85
CA ALA A 107 9.06 -0.20 3.37
C ALA A 107 7.87 -0.01 4.33
N GLU A 108 8.11 -0.09 5.64
CA GLU A 108 7.13 0.15 6.69
C GLU A 108 6.64 1.60 6.65
N ALA A 109 7.55 2.57 6.47
CA ALA A 109 7.20 3.98 6.35
C ALA A 109 6.31 4.25 5.12
N VAL A 110 6.62 3.65 3.98
CA VAL A 110 5.80 3.74 2.75
C VAL A 110 4.44 3.08 2.95
N ASN A 111 4.38 1.91 3.59
CA ASN A 111 3.13 1.21 3.85
C ASN A 111 2.21 2.05 4.76
N MET A 112 2.78 2.65 5.79
CA MET A 112 2.08 3.56 6.69
C MET A 112 1.61 4.83 5.98
N ALA A 113 2.49 5.49 5.21
CA ALA A 113 2.12 6.65 4.41
C ALA A 113 0.96 6.35 3.44
N THR A 114 0.98 5.17 2.82
CA THR A 114 -0.09 4.68 1.94
C THR A 114 -1.40 4.52 2.71
N SER A 115 -1.34 3.84 3.86
CA SER A 115 -2.52 3.56 4.68
C SER A 115 -3.13 4.84 5.25
N LEU A 116 -2.30 5.75 5.80
CA LEU A 116 -2.71 7.08 6.24
C LEU A 116 -3.37 7.87 5.11
N SER A 117 -2.79 7.85 3.91
CA SER A 117 -3.35 8.55 2.75
C SER A 117 -4.70 7.98 2.28
N ASN A 118 -5.01 6.72 2.62
CA ASN A 118 -6.29 6.10 2.32
C ASN A 118 -7.37 6.38 3.38
N VAL A 119 -6.99 6.71 4.62
CA VAL A 119 -7.95 6.99 5.70
C VAL A 119 -8.20 8.49 5.90
N ILE A 120 -7.29 9.35 5.45
CA ILE A 120 -7.45 10.81 5.54
C ILE A 120 -8.48 11.31 4.50
N PRO A 121 -9.57 11.96 4.94
CA PRO A 121 -10.53 12.61 4.05
C PRO A 121 -9.94 13.86 3.39
N THR A 122 -10.42 14.22 2.20
CA THR A 122 -10.04 15.51 1.57
C THR A 122 -11.25 16.25 1.02
N PRO A 123 -11.21 17.59 0.96
CA PRO A 123 -12.30 18.40 0.39
C PRO A 123 -12.64 18.02 -1.05
N SER A 124 -11.64 17.67 -1.85
CA SER A 124 -11.80 17.21 -3.24
C SER A 124 -12.67 15.96 -3.42
N ARG A 125 -13.02 15.27 -2.34
CA ARG A 125 -13.85 14.06 -2.32
C ARG A 125 -15.05 14.22 -1.39
N ASN A 126 -15.61 15.42 -1.27
CA ASN A 126 -16.71 15.75 -0.35
C ASN A 126 -16.42 15.33 1.10
N ASN A 127 -15.16 15.49 1.53
CA ASN A 127 -14.68 15.07 2.85
C ASN A 127 -14.81 13.56 3.15
N TYR A 128 -14.92 12.71 2.11
CA TYR A 128 -14.78 11.27 2.26
C TYR A 128 -13.32 10.82 2.09
N SER A 129 -12.92 9.82 2.87
CA SER A 129 -11.63 9.14 2.71
C SER A 129 -11.69 8.11 1.59
N PRO A 130 -10.56 7.83 0.90
CA PRO A 130 -10.50 6.76 -0.10
C PRO A 130 -10.97 5.42 0.42
N HIS A 131 -10.63 5.10 1.68
CA HIS A 131 -11.06 3.90 2.36
C HIS A 131 -12.58 3.83 2.46
N CYS A 132 -13.25 4.92 2.84
CA CYS A 132 -14.70 4.97 2.90
C CYS A 132 -15.33 4.76 1.52
N LEU A 133 -14.81 5.43 0.49
CA LEU A 133 -15.32 5.29 -0.88
C LEU A 133 -15.10 3.87 -1.45
N TRP A 134 -13.95 3.26 -1.13
CA TRP A 134 -13.55 1.94 -1.59
C TRP A 134 -14.26 0.80 -0.86
N THR A 135 -14.34 0.85 0.47
CA THR A 135 -14.91 -0.23 1.29
C THR A 135 -16.39 -0.04 1.61
N LYS A 136 -16.93 1.17 1.36
CA LYS A 136 -18.26 1.59 1.82
C LYS A 136 -18.42 1.55 3.34
N LYS A 137 -17.31 1.51 4.08
CA LYS A 137 -17.25 1.49 5.54
C LYS A 137 -16.33 2.60 6.05
N SER A 138 -16.72 3.25 7.13
CA SER A 138 -15.87 4.23 7.80
C SER A 138 -14.59 3.55 8.31
N PRO A 139 -13.40 4.19 8.14
CA PRO A 139 -12.17 3.64 8.67
C PRO A 139 -12.23 3.59 10.20
N LYS A 140 -11.74 2.49 10.80
CA LYS A 140 -11.61 2.39 12.25
C LYS A 140 -10.42 3.23 12.70
N ILE A 141 -10.67 4.49 13.08
CA ILE A 141 -9.61 5.46 13.43
C ILE A 141 -8.81 5.02 14.68
N LYS A 142 -9.41 4.22 15.57
CA LYS A 142 -8.73 3.69 16.76
C LYS A 142 -7.45 2.92 16.42
N ASN A 143 -7.44 2.21 15.29
CA ASN A 143 -6.32 1.41 14.81
C ASN A 143 -5.18 2.25 14.20
N ILE A 144 -5.41 3.56 13.99
CA ILE A 144 -4.39 4.49 13.48
C ILE A 144 -3.43 4.92 14.60
N GLN A 145 -3.68 4.51 15.84
CA GLN A 145 -2.87 4.93 16.97
C GLN A 145 -1.42 4.42 16.85
N THR A 146 -0.58 5.38 16.53
CA THR A 146 0.77 5.55 17.07
C THR A 146 1.86 4.64 16.53
N SER A 147 2.03 4.63 15.21
CA SER A 147 3.35 4.32 14.68
C SER A 147 4.40 5.27 15.27
N GLY A 148 5.49 4.72 15.81
CA GLY A 148 6.50 5.47 16.53
C GLY A 148 6.38 5.47 18.06
N CYS A 149 5.29 4.95 18.62
CA CYS A 149 5.17 4.83 20.07
C CYS A 149 6.07 3.74 20.63
N LYS A 150 6.59 3.98 21.84
CA LYS A 150 7.27 2.95 22.62
C LYS A 150 6.25 1.88 23.00
N VAL A 151 6.52 0.65 22.62
CA VAL A 151 5.74 -0.52 23.00
C VAL A 151 6.60 -1.47 23.81
N ILE A 152 5.97 -2.28 24.65
CA ILE A 152 6.63 -3.37 25.35
C ILE A 152 6.11 -4.67 24.76
N PHE A 153 6.99 -5.48 24.17
CA PHE A 153 6.62 -6.77 23.61
C PHE A 153 7.12 -7.90 24.50
N ASN A 154 6.32 -8.96 24.61
CA ASN A 154 6.64 -10.11 25.46
C ASN A 154 7.78 -10.93 24.86
N VAL A 155 8.85 -11.12 25.61
CA VAL A 155 9.98 -11.96 25.20
C VAL A 155 9.60 -13.43 25.45
N PRO A 156 9.62 -14.32 24.44
CA PRO A 156 9.30 -15.74 24.62
C PRO A 156 10.21 -16.40 25.65
N LYS A 157 9.67 -17.32 26.46
CA LYS A 157 10.42 -18.01 27.54
C LYS A 157 11.72 -18.66 27.04
N GLN A 158 11.75 -19.18 25.82
CA GLN A 158 12.94 -19.83 25.24
C GLN A 158 14.10 -18.88 24.99
N LYS A 159 13.83 -17.58 24.81
CA LYS A 159 14.85 -16.54 24.61
C LYS A 159 15.25 -15.86 25.92
N ARG A 160 14.64 -16.22 27.05
CA ARG A 160 14.99 -15.66 28.36
C ARG A 160 16.20 -16.40 28.89
N SER A 161 17.25 -15.65 29.19
CA SER A 161 18.49 -16.17 29.79
C SER A 161 18.27 -16.77 31.19
N TRP A 162 17.23 -16.32 31.91
CA TRP A 162 16.98 -16.72 33.29
C TRP A 162 15.49 -16.65 33.66
N LYS A 163 15.09 -17.37 34.72
CA LYS A 163 13.69 -17.49 35.18
C LYS A 163 13.07 -16.16 35.63
N PHE A 164 13.91 -15.23 36.11
CA PHE A 164 13.51 -13.88 36.55
C PHE A 164 13.95 -12.76 35.59
N SER A 165 14.38 -13.09 34.36
CA SER A 165 14.67 -12.06 33.36
C SER A 165 13.40 -11.28 33.00
N SER A 166 13.57 -10.01 32.61
CA SER A 166 12.46 -9.18 32.14
C SER A 166 11.59 -9.94 31.14
N THR A 167 10.29 -9.93 31.37
CA THR A 167 9.32 -10.57 30.47
C THR A 167 9.02 -9.69 29.26
N GLY A 168 9.45 -8.43 29.27
CA GLY A 168 9.18 -7.46 28.21
C GLY A 168 10.42 -6.70 27.78
N GLU A 169 10.54 -6.49 26.48
CA GLU A 169 11.53 -5.59 25.87
C GLU A 169 10.83 -4.40 25.24
N THR A 170 11.48 -3.23 25.29
CA THR A 170 10.98 -2.02 24.66
C THR A 170 11.28 -2.03 23.17
N GLY A 171 10.26 -1.79 22.35
CA GLY A 171 10.36 -1.58 20.91
C GLY A 171 9.66 -0.30 20.48
N ILE A 172 9.70 -0.03 19.18
CA ILE A 172 8.93 1.03 18.54
C ILE A 172 7.87 0.35 17.67
N LEU A 173 6.60 0.73 17.81
CA LEU A 173 5.54 0.21 16.96
C LEU A 173 5.71 0.75 15.53
N LEU A 174 5.81 -0.15 14.56
CA LEU A 174 5.87 0.19 13.14
C LEU A 174 4.61 -0.32 12.44
N GLY A 175 3.82 0.59 11.90
CA GLY A 175 2.58 0.28 11.17
C GLY A 175 1.30 0.64 11.94
N LEU A 176 0.15 0.32 11.34
CA LEU A 176 -1.17 0.44 11.94
C LEU A 176 -1.57 -0.92 12.52
N GLU A 177 -2.19 -0.94 13.70
CA GLU A 177 -2.71 -2.18 14.27
C GLU A 177 -3.87 -2.71 13.41
N ASN A 178 -3.82 -3.99 13.04
CA ASN A 178 -4.89 -4.64 12.25
C ASN A 178 -6.10 -4.98 13.12
#